data_AF-A0A5J4P8N7-F1
#
_entry.id   AF-A0A5J4P8N7-F1
#
_cell.length_a   1.000
_cell.length_b   1.000
_cell.length_c   1.000
_cell.angle_alpha   90.00
_cell.angle_beta   90.00
_cell.angle_gamma   90.00
#
_symmetry.space_group_name_H-M   'P 1'
#
loop_
_entity.id
_entity.type
_entity.pdbx_description
1 polymer ?
#
loop_
_entity_poly.entity_id
_entity_poly.type
_entity_poly.pdbx_seq_one_letter_code
_entity_poly.pdbx_strand_id
1 'polypeptide(L)' 'MNKFNFIVMVSTIFTLTSCNAGNNGYTISGTVEGTADGEVVYLQNRVSRQFEQLDSAVIKNGQFTFRGIQDSVA' A
#
# COMPACT_ATOMS: atom_id res chain seq x y z
N MET A 1 -29.93 22.70 4.61
CA MET A 1 -29.08 21.97 5.58
C MET A 1 -29.26 20.49 5.29
N ASN A 2 -28.38 19.95 4.46
CA ASN A 2 -28.61 18.66 3.82
C ASN A 2 -27.84 17.61 4.62
N LYS A 3 -28.58 16.70 5.24
CA LYS A 3 -28.07 15.68 6.17
C LYS A 3 -27.47 14.53 5.35
N PHE A 4 -26.18 14.57 5.10
CA PHE A 4 -25.47 13.42 4.53
C PHE A 4 -25.10 12.46 5.66
N ASN A 5 -25.88 11.38 5.78
CA ASN A 5 -25.58 10.26 6.66
C ASN A 5 -24.40 9.48 6.05
N PHE A 6 -23.24 9.54 6.69
CA PHE A 6 -22.05 8.80 6.30
C PHE A 6 -22.08 7.42 6.98
N ILE A 7 -22.33 6.37 6.22
CA ILE A 7 -22.23 4.98 6.69
C ILE A 7 -20.76 4.61 6.72
N VAL A 8 -20.19 4.50 7.92
CA VAL A 8 -18.83 3.98 8.13
C VAL A 8 -18.88 2.45 7.99
N MET A 9 -18.50 1.94 6.83
CA MET A 9 -18.33 0.51 6.62
C MET A 9 -16.96 0.10 7.16
N VAL A 10 -16.95 -0.43 8.39
CA VAL A 10 -15.75 -1.02 8.99
C VAL A 10 -15.52 -2.38 8.33
N SER A 11 -14.73 -2.41 7.25
CA SER A 11 -14.25 -3.67 6.68
C SER A 11 -13.01 -4.12 7.45
N THR A 12 -13.18 -5.01 8.42
CA THR A 12 -12.11 -5.78 9.04
C THR A 12 -11.56 -6.77 8.01
N ILE A 13 -10.51 -6.36 7.29
CA ILE A 13 -9.77 -7.26 6.40
C ILE A 13 -8.85 -8.10 7.28
N PHE A 14 -9.27 -9.34 7.54
CA PHE A 14 -8.38 -10.39 8.00
C PHE A 14 -7.39 -10.73 6.88
N THR A 15 -6.19 -10.15 6.90
CA THR A 15 -5.10 -10.65 6.06
C THR A 15 -4.51 -11.88 6.75
N LEU A 16 -4.87 -13.06 6.24
CA LEU A 16 -4.16 -14.30 6.48
C LEU A 16 -2.75 -14.14 5.89
N THR A 17 -1.80 -13.64 6.67
CA THR A 17 -0.40 -13.65 6.27
C THR A 17 0.10 -15.08 6.41
N SER A 18 0.27 -15.70 5.25
CA SER A 18 0.76 -17.06 5.08
C SER A 18 2.03 -17.28 5.89
N CYS A 19 2.02 -18.32 6.72
CA CYS A 19 3.20 -18.90 7.33
C CYS A 19 4.05 -19.57 6.23
N ASN A 20 4.80 -18.77 5.48
CA ASN A 20 5.78 -19.26 4.51
C ASN A 20 7.18 -18.98 5.07
N ALA A 21 7.68 -19.93 5.86
CA ALA A 21 9.09 -20.00 6.23
C ALA A 21 9.91 -20.25 4.95
N GLY A 22 10.55 -19.22 4.40
CA GLY A 22 11.52 -19.39 3.30
C GLY A 22 11.70 -18.25 2.31
N ASN A 23 10.90 -17.19 2.33
CA ASN A 23 11.01 -16.11 1.34
C ASN A 23 11.28 -14.77 2.03
N ASN A 24 12.53 -14.32 1.97
CA ASN A 24 12.99 -13.03 2.50
C ASN A 24 12.46 -11.87 1.64
N GLY A 25 11.14 -11.71 1.58
CA GLY A 25 10.48 -10.64 0.85
C GLY A 25 9.64 -9.80 1.80
N TYR A 26 9.20 -8.63 1.31
CA TYR A 26 8.31 -7.75 2.04
C TYR A 26 7.05 -7.47 1.24
N THR A 27 5.98 -7.19 1.99
CA THR A 27 4.72 -6.67 1.45
C THR A 27 4.36 -5.43 2.25
N ILE A 28 4.14 -4.31 1.56
CA ILE A 28 3.68 -3.05 2.15
C ILE A 28 2.31 -2.77 1.57
N SER A 29 1.27 -2.84 2.39
CA SER A 29 -0.10 -2.52 2.01
C SER A 29 -0.59 -1.31 2.78
N GLY A 30 -1.42 -0.50 2.13
CA GLY A 30 -2.07 0.65 2.75
C GLY A 30 -3.35 1.03 2.02
N THR A 31 -4.14 1.86 2.68
CA THR A 31 -5.33 2.49 2.11
C THR A 31 -5.06 3.96 1.85
N VAL A 32 -5.71 4.52 0.85
CA VAL A 32 -5.70 5.96 0.59
C VAL A 32 -7.14 6.42 0.39
N GLU A 33 -7.55 7.42 1.16
CA GLU A 33 -8.88 8.03 1.07
C GLU A 33 -8.85 9.24 0.13
N GLY A 34 -9.97 9.54 -0.51
CA GLY A 34 -10.13 10.73 -1.36
C GLY A 34 -9.46 10.65 -2.73
N THR A 35 -9.08 9.45 -3.17
CA THR A 35 -8.43 9.17 -4.46
C THR A 35 -9.27 8.22 -5.30
N ALA A 36 -9.11 8.31 -6.61
CA ALA A 36 -9.81 7.45 -7.56
C ALA A 36 -9.00 6.18 -7.84
N ASP A 37 -9.72 5.08 -8.03
CA ASP A 37 -9.13 3.85 -8.57
C ASP A 37 -8.44 4.11 -9.91
N GLY A 38 -7.27 3.49 -10.08
CA GLY A 38 -6.41 3.72 -11.24
C GLY A 38 -5.34 4.78 -11.02
N GLU A 39 -5.41 5.59 -9.96
CA GLU A 39 -4.31 6.45 -9.54
C GLU A 39 -3.15 5.62 -8.95
N VAL A 40 -1.97 6.24 -8.84
CA VAL A 40 -0.72 5.55 -8.54
C VAL A 40 -0.08 6.11 -7.27
N VAL A 41 0.28 5.20 -6.36
CA VAL A 41 1.14 5.49 -5.20
C VAL A 41 2.58 5.18 -5.59
N TYR A 42 3.52 6.05 -5.23
CA TYR A 42 4.94 5.87 -5.49
C TYR A 42 5.70 5.62 -4.19
N LEU A 43 6.56 4.61 -4.19
CA LEU A 43 7.56 4.44 -3.15
C LEU A 43 8.84 5.14 -3.61
N GLN A 44 9.36 6.06 -2.81
CA GLN A 44 10.50 6.91 -3.19
C GLN A 44 11.56 6.94 -2.09
N ASN A 45 12.83 6.94 -2.51
CA ASN A 45 13.96 7.23 -1.63
C ASN A 45 14.31 8.72 -1.71
N ARG A 46 14.77 9.30 -0.60
CA ARG A 46 15.24 10.68 -0.58
C ARG A 46 16.77 10.71 -0.51
N VAL A 47 17.40 10.82 -1.67
CA VAL A 47 18.86 10.86 -1.81
C VAL A 47 19.28 12.26 -2.26
N SER A 48 20.31 12.84 -1.63
CA SER A 48 20.85 14.15 -2.05
C SER A 48 19.81 15.29 -2.19
N ARG A 49 18.76 15.26 -1.36
CA ARG A 49 17.60 16.18 -1.40
C ARG A 49 16.68 16.04 -2.62
N GLN A 50 16.85 15.00 -3.42
CA GLN A 50 15.98 14.63 -4.53
C GLN A 50 15.18 13.38 -4.18
N PHE A 51 14.04 13.21 -4.85
CA PHE A 51 13.23 11.99 -4.75
C PHE A 51 13.57 11.08 -5.92
N GLU A 52 14.04 9.88 -5.61
CA GLU A 52 14.25 8.80 -6.58
C GLU A 52 13.10 7.80 -6.44
N GLN A 53 12.42 7.48 -7.53
CA GLN A 53 11.35 6.49 -7.53
C GLN A 53 11.94 5.08 -7.42
N LEU A 54 11.52 4.35 -6.41
CA LEU A 54 11.88 2.95 -6.20
C LEU A 54 10.84 2.00 -6.79
N ASP A 55 9.55 2.30 -6.59
CA ASP A 55 8.45 1.46 -7.06
C ASP A 55 7.14 2.27 -7.21
N SER A 56 6.12 1.64 -7.79
CA SER A 56 4.78 2.20 -7.94
C SER A 56 3.69 1.13 -7.81
N ALA A 57 2.56 1.49 -7.20
CA ALA A 57 1.40 0.61 -7.06
C ALA A 57 0.12 1.35 -7.48
N VAL A 58 -0.68 0.70 -8.35
CA VAL A 58 -1.98 1.21 -8.76
C VAL A 58 -2.99 0.99 -7.64
N ILE A 59 -3.73 2.04 -7.32
CA ILE A 59 -4.81 2.02 -6.34
C ILE A 59 -5.99 1.26 -6.93
N LYS A 60 -6.49 0.28 -6.17
CA LYS A 60 -7.71 -0.47 -6.47
C LYS A 60 -8.55 -0.61 -5.22
N ASN A 61 -9.81 -0.20 -5.30
CA ASN A 61 -10.74 -0.08 -4.19
C ASN A 61 -10.12 0.66 -3.00
N GLY A 62 -9.46 1.79 -3.27
CA GLY A 62 -8.80 2.61 -2.24
C GLY A 62 -7.59 1.94 -1.56
N GLN A 63 -7.05 0.85 -2.10
CA GLN A 63 -5.91 0.11 -1.55
C GLN A 63 -4.75 0.03 -2.53
N PHE A 64 -3.53 0.02 -2.00
CA PHE A 64 -2.30 -0.26 -2.75
C PHE A 64 -1.48 -1.35 -2.06
N THR A 65 -0.62 -2.03 -2.82
CA THR A 65 0.30 -3.04 -2.27
C THR A 65 1.61 -3.04 -3.06
N PHE A 66 2.72 -2.83 -2.37
CA PHE A 66 4.07 -3.05 -2.87
C PHE A 66 4.56 -4.45 -2.46
N ARG A 67 5.35 -5.08 -3.33
CA ARG A 67 5.98 -6.38 -3.08
C ARG A 67 7.43 -6.30 -3.50
N GLY A 68 8.34 -6.62 -2.58
CA GLY A 68 9.75 -6.63 -2.88
C GLY A 68 10.46 -7.84 -2.29
N ILE A 69 11.70 -8.01 -2.71
CA ILE A 69 12.63 -8.99 -2.16
C ILE A 69 13.60 -8.22 -1.26
N GLN A 70 13.93 -8.76 -0.10
CA GLN A 70 14.95 -8.23 0.77
C GLN A 70 16.31 -8.71 0.25
N ASP A 71 17.16 -7.77 -0.13
CA ASP A 71 18.45 -8.07 -0.76
C ASP A 71 19.46 -8.76 0.18
N SER A 72 19.19 -8.86 1.48
CA SER A 72 20.06 -9.57 2.43
C SER A 72 19.30 -10.11 3.64
N VAL A 73 19.41 -11.41 3.88
CA VAL A 73 19.39 -11.99 5.24
C VAL A 73 20.83 -11.95 5.74
N ALA A 74 21.06 -11.25 6.84
CA ALA A 74 22.31 -11.32 7.58
C ALA A 74 22.28 -12.54 8.51
#